data_AF-A0AAJ1MIG1-F1
#
_entry.id   AF-A0AAJ1MIG1-F1
#
_cell.length_a   1.000
_cell.length_b   1.000
_cell.length_c   1.000
_cell.angle_alpha   90.00
_cell.angle_beta   90.00
_cell.angle_gamma   90.00
#
_symmetry.space_group_name_H-M   'P 1'
#
loop_
_entity.id
_entity.type
_entity.pdbx_description
1 polymer ?
#
loop_
_entity_poly.entity_id
_entity_poly.type
_entity_poly.pdbx_seq_one_letter_code
_entity_poly.pdbx_strand_id
1 'polypeptide(L)'
;MSTDFECRCCGECCRGEMHVYLNPDDLKLIAKFLGYPDTRRLFEESIIIIDYERNAAPVPRLRFSSGAFGCCPFLENRLEEHSGEYQLKGLCRLHPDFKPLVCWLAPLHRTVELETGTDSWGFKPPLPGCPGCDSGNDTEEKTPAAEITAPEEFFARLESEKEFFRRLAVMLDSGIDEDQIIKSLYHLDSDCQK
;
A
#
# COMPACT_ATOMS: atom_id res chain seq x y z
N MET A 1 -9.43 8.03 21.11
CA MET A 1 -10.56 7.16 20.73
C MET A 1 -10.05 6.23 19.65
N SER A 2 -10.27 4.94 19.80
CA SER A 2 -9.57 3.93 19.02
C SER A 2 -10.37 3.58 17.79
N THR A 3 -9.86 3.88 16.60
CA THR A 3 -10.25 3.14 15.40
C THR A 3 -9.61 1.75 15.54
N ASP A 4 -10.20 0.89 16.37
CA ASP A 4 -9.72 -0.47 16.67
C ASP A 4 -9.89 -1.36 15.44
N PHE A 5 -9.14 -1.06 14.38
CA PHE A 5 -8.98 -1.97 13.25
C PHE A 5 -7.84 -2.93 13.56
N GLU A 6 -8.18 -4.20 13.75
CA GLU A 6 -7.20 -5.27 13.83
C GLU A 6 -7.26 -6.13 12.56
N CYS A 7 -6.21 -6.07 11.75
CA CYS A 7 -6.12 -6.85 10.52
C CYS A 7 -6.11 -8.36 10.81
N ARG A 8 -7.24 -9.05 10.61
CA ARG A 8 -7.36 -10.51 10.72
C ARG A 8 -6.85 -11.29 9.51
N CYS A 9 -6.07 -10.64 8.64
CA CYS A 9 -5.50 -11.23 7.42
C CYS A 9 -6.52 -11.85 6.45
N CYS A 10 -7.78 -11.41 6.45
CA CYS A 10 -8.86 -12.02 5.66
C CYS A 10 -8.77 -11.80 4.13
N GLY A 11 -7.93 -10.86 3.67
CA GLY A 11 -7.77 -10.55 2.26
C GLY A 11 -8.82 -9.62 1.65
N GLU A 12 -9.79 -9.11 2.42
CA GLU A 12 -10.83 -8.19 1.88
C GLU A 12 -10.26 -6.84 1.43
N CYS A 13 -9.20 -6.34 2.08
CA CYS A 13 -8.44 -5.19 1.60
C CYS A 13 -7.54 -5.50 0.38
N CYS A 14 -7.52 -6.74 -0.11
CA CYS A 14 -6.72 -7.16 -1.26
C CYS A 14 -7.59 -7.45 -2.49
N ARG A 15 -8.90 -7.17 -2.41
CA ARG A 15 -9.89 -7.43 -3.46
C ARG A 15 -10.46 -6.12 -4.01
N GLY A 16 -11.01 -6.18 -5.21
CA GLY A 16 -11.57 -5.04 -5.92
C GLY A 16 -10.51 -4.19 -6.64
N GLU A 17 -10.94 -3.01 -7.08
CA GLU A 17 -10.12 -2.05 -7.82
C GLU A 17 -9.47 -1.06 -6.85
N MET A 18 -8.46 -1.52 -6.10
CA MET A 18 -7.69 -0.65 -5.21
C MET A 18 -6.39 -0.20 -5.84
N HIS A 19 -6.02 1.06 -5.60
CA HIS A 19 -4.76 1.63 -6.07
C HIS A 19 -3.80 1.69 -4.89
N VAL A 20 -2.78 0.82 -4.91
CA VAL A 20 -1.77 0.73 -3.86
C VAL A 20 -0.45 1.30 -4.39
N TYR A 21 -0.21 2.57 -4.10
CA TYR A 21 1.02 3.26 -4.44
C TYR A 21 2.14 2.92 -3.46
N LEU A 22 3.36 2.81 -3.97
CA LEU A 22 4.51 2.32 -3.22
C LEU A 22 5.62 3.36 -3.20
N ASN A 23 6.25 3.51 -2.04
CA ASN A 23 7.51 4.23 -1.90
C ASN A 23 8.72 3.29 -2.17
N PRO A 24 9.95 3.81 -2.28
CA PRO A 24 11.13 2.99 -2.55
C PRO A 24 11.40 1.89 -1.51
N ASP A 25 11.05 2.11 -0.24
CA ASP A 25 11.25 1.12 0.81
C ASP A 25 10.25 -0.04 0.68
N ASP A 26 9.01 0.24 0.28
CA ASP A 26 8.01 -0.79 -0.04
C ASP A 26 8.44 -1.64 -1.25
N LEU A 27 9.05 -1.03 -2.27
CA LEU A 27 9.61 -1.77 -3.42
C LEU A 27 10.71 -2.74 -2.95
N LYS A 28 11.64 -2.29 -2.10
CA LYS A 28 12.70 -3.16 -1.55
C LYS A 28 12.13 -4.31 -0.72
N LEU A 29 11.09 -4.05 0.09
CA LEU A 29 10.42 -5.08 0.87
C LEU A 29 9.80 -6.15 -0.02
N ILE A 30 9.08 -5.75 -1.08
CA ILE A 30 8.45 -6.68 -2.02
C ILE A 30 9.51 -7.45 -2.82
N ALA A 31 10.57 -6.80 -3.30
CA ALA A 31 11.68 -7.46 -3.98
C ALA A 31 12.34 -8.51 -3.08
N LYS A 32 12.61 -8.16 -1.82
CA LYS A 32 13.15 -9.09 -0.81
C LYS A 32 12.21 -10.28 -0.57
N PHE A 33 10.92 -10.04 -0.45
CA PHE A 33 9.91 -11.10 -0.30
C PHE A 33 9.93 -12.09 -1.47
N LEU A 34 10.07 -11.61 -2.70
CA LEU A 34 10.14 -12.44 -3.91
C LEU A 34 11.52 -13.07 -4.15
N GLY A 35 12.52 -12.71 -3.35
CA GLY A 35 13.90 -13.17 -3.52
C GLY A 35 14.60 -12.52 -4.73
N TYR A 36 14.17 -11.33 -5.15
CA TYR A 36 14.81 -10.59 -6.23
C TYR A 36 16.05 -9.84 -5.74
N PRO A 37 17.11 -9.76 -6.56
CA PRO A 37 18.35 -9.08 -6.20
C PRO A 37 18.20 -7.55 -6.20
N ASP A 38 17.21 -7.02 -6.92
CA ASP A 38 16.94 -5.58 -7.08
C ASP A 38 15.44 -5.36 -7.30
N THR A 39 15.03 -4.08 -7.30
CA THR A 39 13.64 -3.68 -7.52
C THR A 39 13.25 -3.65 -9.00
N ARG A 40 14.19 -3.67 -9.95
CA ARG A 40 13.91 -3.64 -11.40
C ARG A 40 13.08 -4.83 -11.83
N ARG A 41 13.38 -6.02 -11.29
CA ARG A 41 12.62 -7.25 -11.55
C ARG A 41 11.11 -7.12 -11.30
N LEU A 42 10.71 -6.29 -10.33
CA LEU A 42 9.30 -6.05 -10.04
C LEU A 42 8.54 -5.41 -11.22
N PHE A 43 9.22 -4.54 -11.97
CA PHE A 43 8.68 -3.87 -13.14
C PHE A 43 8.76 -4.77 -14.38
N GLU A 44 9.88 -5.48 -14.57
CA GLU A 44 10.07 -6.43 -15.68
C GLU A 44 9.00 -7.53 -15.69
N GLU A 45 8.63 -8.04 -14.52
CA GLU A 45 7.57 -9.04 -14.37
C GLU A 45 6.17 -8.43 -14.25
N SER A 46 6.07 -7.10 -14.40
CA SER A 46 4.83 -6.34 -14.31
C SER A 46 4.04 -6.56 -13.00
N ILE A 47 4.73 -6.84 -11.90
CA ILE A 47 4.15 -6.86 -10.56
C ILE A 47 3.84 -5.43 -10.12
N ILE A 48 4.75 -4.51 -10.47
CA ILE A 48 4.63 -3.07 -10.27
C ILE A 48 4.54 -2.37 -11.63
N ILE A 49 3.72 -1.34 -11.71
CA ILE A 49 3.59 -0.44 -12.87
C ILE A 49 3.80 1.00 -12.41
N ILE A 50 4.16 1.88 -13.35
CA ILE A 50 4.15 3.33 -13.12
C ILE A 50 2.75 3.86 -13.42
N ASP A 51 2.24 4.68 -12.51
CA ASP A 51 0.94 5.34 -12.62
C ASP A 51 1.11 6.84 -12.36
N TYR A 52 0.24 7.65 -12.95
CA TYR A 52 0.28 9.12 -12.91
C TYR A 52 -0.96 9.74 -12.28
N GLU A 53 -1.95 8.93 -11.88
CA GLU A 53 -3.17 9.44 -11.27
C GLU A 53 -2.92 10.26 -9.99
N ARG A 54 -1.83 9.96 -9.27
CA ARG A 54 -1.46 10.69 -8.07
C ARG A 54 -0.53 11.86 -8.41
N ASN A 55 -1.07 13.08 -8.39
CA ASN A 55 -0.34 14.33 -8.56
C ASN A 55 0.40 14.47 -9.91
N ALA A 56 -0.05 13.77 -10.96
CA ALA A 56 0.62 13.72 -12.28
C ALA A 56 2.10 13.29 -12.22
N ALA A 57 2.51 12.67 -11.11
CA ALA A 57 3.87 12.21 -10.89
C ALA A 57 3.98 10.73 -11.24
N PRO A 58 5.11 10.26 -11.80
CA PRO A 58 5.31 8.84 -12.12
C PRO A 58 5.54 8.04 -10.83
N VAL A 59 4.48 7.49 -10.23
CA VAL A 59 4.56 6.78 -8.94
C VAL A 59 4.39 5.27 -9.15
N PRO A 60 5.23 4.42 -8.54
CA PRO A 60 5.06 2.97 -8.56
C PRO A 60 3.76 2.55 -7.89
N ARG A 61 3.04 1.62 -8.53
CA ARG A 61 1.77 1.06 -8.05
C ARG A 61 1.77 -0.45 -8.22
N LEU A 62 1.21 -1.18 -7.23
CA LEU A 62 0.92 -2.59 -7.40
C LEU A 62 -0.03 -2.81 -8.59
N ARG A 63 0.33 -3.71 -9.48
CA ARG A 63 -0.55 -4.12 -10.57
C ARG A 63 -1.58 -5.12 -10.04
N PHE A 64 -2.79 -4.65 -9.77
CA PHE A 64 -3.92 -5.53 -9.49
C PHE A 64 -4.36 -6.20 -10.79
N SER A 65 -4.89 -7.42 -10.67
CA SER A 65 -5.54 -8.08 -11.81
C SER A 65 -6.76 -7.26 -12.26
N SER A 66 -7.03 -7.21 -13.57
CA SER A 66 -8.16 -6.48 -14.13
C SER A 66 -9.40 -7.35 -14.26
N GLY A 67 -10.59 -6.75 -14.13
CA GLY A 67 -11.89 -7.41 -14.37
C GLY A 67 -12.76 -7.49 -13.12
N ALA A 68 -13.88 -8.21 -13.20
CA ALA A 68 -14.91 -8.26 -12.16
C ALA A 68 -14.42 -8.75 -10.77
N PHE A 69 -13.24 -9.37 -10.73
CA PHE A 69 -12.63 -9.90 -9.50
C PHE A 69 -11.19 -9.42 -9.34
N GLY A 70 -10.92 -8.17 -9.69
CA GLY A 70 -9.60 -7.58 -9.52
C GLY A 70 -9.06 -7.83 -8.11
N CYS A 71 -7.79 -8.23 -8.03
CA CYS A 71 -7.16 -8.59 -6.78
C CYS A 71 -5.68 -8.25 -6.75
N CYS A 72 -5.18 -8.04 -5.54
CA CYS A 72 -3.76 -7.88 -5.26
C CYS A 72 -3.01 -9.14 -5.72
N PRO A 73 -1.85 -9.01 -6.39
CA PRO A 73 -1.05 -10.16 -6.84
C PRO A 73 -0.52 -11.03 -5.68
N PHE A 74 -0.59 -10.52 -4.44
CA PHE A 74 -0.20 -11.23 -3.23
C PHE A 74 -1.37 -11.83 -2.45
N LEU A 75 -2.59 -11.76 -2.98
CA LEU A 75 -3.75 -12.44 -2.40
C LEU A 75 -3.72 -13.92 -2.77
N GLU A 76 -3.59 -14.78 -1.77
CA GLU A 76 -3.77 -16.22 -1.89
C GLU A 76 -5.16 -16.59 -1.36
N ASN A 77 -6.02 -17.16 -2.22
CA ASN A 77 -7.31 -17.66 -1.77
C ASN A 77 -7.17 -19.16 -1.43
N ARG A 78 -7.40 -19.51 -0.17
CA ARG A 78 -7.39 -20.89 0.33
C ARG A 78 -8.80 -21.34 0.67
N LEU A 79 -9.18 -22.54 0.26
CA LEU A 79 -10.39 -23.20 0.74
C LEU A 79 -10.03 -23.98 2.01
N GLU A 80 -10.65 -23.61 3.12
CA GLU A 80 -10.50 -24.30 4.40
C GLU A 80 -11.79 -25.00 4.76
N GLU A 81 -11.71 -26.24 5.22
CA GLU A 81 -12.87 -26.99 5.72
C GLU A 81 -13.06 -26.69 7.22
N HIS A 82 -14.24 -26.22 7.59
CA HIS A 82 -14.62 -26.03 8.98
C HIS A 82 -15.99 -26.64 9.23
N SER A 83 -16.07 -27.63 10.11
CA SER A 83 -17.32 -28.31 10.49
C SER A 83 -18.10 -28.92 9.32
N GLY A 84 -17.41 -29.39 8.27
CA GLY A 84 -18.01 -29.98 7.08
C GLY A 84 -18.43 -28.99 5.99
N GLU A 85 -18.13 -27.70 6.17
CA GLU A 85 -18.35 -26.65 5.16
C GLU A 85 -17.00 -26.09 4.67
N TYR A 86 -16.90 -25.80 3.37
CA TYR A 86 -15.72 -25.14 2.80
C TYR A 86 -15.87 -23.62 2.86
N GLN A 87 -14.96 -22.94 3.55
CA GLN A 87 -14.88 -21.49 3.60
C GLN A 87 -13.68 -21.00 2.80
N LEU A 88 -13.90 -20.03 1.91
CA LEU A 88 -12.82 -19.34 1.22
C LEU A 88 -12.18 -18.31 2.16
N LYS A 89 -10.91 -18.49 2.50
CA LYS A 89 -10.10 -17.50 3.22
C LYS A 89 -9.11 -16.85 2.26
N GLY A 90 -9.11 -15.52 2.21
CA GLY A 90 -8.03 -14.77 1.60
C GLY A 90 -6.88 -14.67 2.58
N LEU A 91 -5.65 -14.85 2.12
CA LEU A 91 -4.41 -14.63 2.86
C LEU A 91 -3.52 -13.66 2.08
N CYS A 92 -3.10 -12.56 2.70
CA CYS A 92 -2.10 -11.69 2.13
C CYS A 92 -0.70 -12.28 2.36
N ARG A 93 -0.02 -12.70 1.29
CA ARG A 93 1.31 -13.33 1.38
C ARG A 93 2.41 -12.39 1.87
N LEU A 94 2.18 -11.08 1.86
CA LEU A 94 3.13 -10.09 2.39
C LEU A 94 3.06 -9.98 3.92
N HIS A 95 2.07 -10.58 4.57
CA HIS A 95 1.92 -10.51 6.02
C HIS A 95 2.86 -11.50 6.73
N PRO A 96 3.40 -11.15 7.92
CA PRO A 96 3.41 -9.81 8.52
C PRO A 96 4.53 -8.91 7.98
N ASP A 97 5.64 -9.50 7.53
CA ASP A 97 6.91 -8.77 7.55
C ASP A 97 7.16 -7.85 6.33
N PHE A 98 6.46 -8.09 5.22
CA PHE A 98 6.76 -7.45 3.93
C PHE A 98 5.62 -6.54 3.44
N LYS A 99 4.65 -6.28 4.31
CA LYS A 99 3.46 -5.50 3.96
C LYS A 99 3.86 -4.02 3.69
N PRO A 100 3.43 -3.43 2.56
CA PRO A 100 3.71 -2.03 2.24
C PRO A 100 3.13 -1.08 3.29
N LEU A 101 3.73 0.10 3.44
CA LEU A 101 3.31 1.08 4.45
C LEU A 101 1.83 1.42 4.31
N VAL A 102 1.38 1.72 3.10
CA VAL A 102 -0.03 2.01 2.80
C VAL A 102 -0.97 0.86 3.19
N CYS A 103 -0.53 -0.40 3.06
CA CYS A 103 -1.32 -1.56 3.44
C CYS A 103 -1.34 -1.76 4.96
N TRP A 104 -0.26 -1.40 5.67
CA TRP A 104 -0.21 -1.38 7.13
C TRP A 104 -1.15 -0.34 7.73
N LEU A 105 -1.28 0.80 7.08
CA LEU A 105 -2.16 1.89 7.52
C LEU A 105 -3.65 1.59 7.28
N ALA A 106 -3.98 0.67 6.36
CA ALA A 106 -5.37 0.32 6.08
C ALA A 106 -6.14 -0.06 7.37
N PRO A 107 -7.38 0.42 7.56
CA PRO A 107 -8.24 1.16 6.62
C PRO A 107 -8.00 2.68 6.58
N LEU A 108 -6.99 3.19 7.29
CA LEU A 108 -6.60 4.58 7.17
C LEU A 108 -5.91 4.80 5.83
N HIS A 109 -6.34 5.84 5.11
CA HIS A 109 -5.64 6.33 3.94
C HIS A 109 -4.98 7.67 4.26
N ARG A 110 -3.80 7.86 3.69
CA ARG A 110 -3.01 9.08 3.80
C ARG A 110 -2.84 9.69 2.43
N THR A 111 -3.18 10.97 2.30
CA THR A 111 -2.89 11.77 1.11
C THR A 111 -1.83 12.79 1.48
N VAL A 112 -0.82 12.92 0.62
CA VAL A 112 0.27 13.89 0.75
C VAL A 112 0.16 14.86 -0.40
N GLU A 113 0.02 16.13 -0.09
CA GLU A 113 0.08 17.21 -1.07
C GLU A 113 1.55 17.52 -1.37
N LEU A 114 1.98 17.37 -2.62
CA LEU A 114 3.41 17.51 -2.98
C LEU A 114 3.94 18.92 -2.80
N GLU A 115 3.13 19.94 -3.08
CA GLU A 115 3.54 21.35 -3.03
C GLU A 115 3.78 21.82 -1.59
N THR A 116 2.87 21.45 -0.68
CA THR A 116 2.89 21.92 0.71
C THR A 116 3.53 20.91 1.67
N GLY A 117 3.67 19.65 1.26
CA GLY A 117 4.10 18.55 2.12
C GLY A 117 3.09 18.19 3.21
N THR A 118 1.86 18.70 3.11
CA THR A 118 0.84 18.48 4.14
C THR A 118 0.19 17.11 4.02
N ASP A 119 -0.11 16.54 5.19
CA ASP A 119 -0.80 15.27 5.32
C ASP A 119 -2.29 15.50 5.55
N SER A 120 -3.11 14.76 4.81
CA SER A 120 -4.51 14.55 5.14
C SER A 120 -4.77 13.06 5.33
N TRP A 121 -5.54 12.76 6.36
CA TRP A 121 -5.90 11.40 6.73
C TRP A 121 -7.37 11.18 6.47
N GLY A 122 -7.75 9.95 6.18
CA GLY A 122 -9.15 9.57 6.13
C GLY A 122 -9.31 8.08 6.34
N PHE A 123 -10.56 7.65 6.45
CA PHE A 123 -10.92 6.27 6.69
C PHE A 123 -11.67 5.72 5.48
N LYS A 124 -11.13 4.65 4.89
CA LYS A 124 -11.78 3.92 3.81
C LYS A 124 -11.94 2.46 4.24
N PRO A 125 -13.16 2.02 4.60
CA PRO A 125 -13.35 0.65 5.05
C PRO A 125 -12.99 -0.34 3.93
N PRO A 126 -12.51 -1.56 4.28
CA PRO A 126 -12.37 -2.65 3.33
C PRO A 126 -13.73 -3.07 2.75
N LEU A 127 -13.73 -4.05 1.84
CA LEU A 127 -14.98 -4.63 1.34
C LEU A 127 -15.82 -5.24 2.49
N PRO A 128 -17.16 -5.27 2.35
CA PRO A 128 -18.05 -5.86 3.36
C PRO A 128 -17.66 -7.29 3.74
N GLY A 129 -17.78 -7.64 5.03
CA GLY A 129 -17.35 -8.94 5.55
C GLY A 129 -15.91 -8.96 6.05
N CYS A 130 -15.27 -7.80 6.22
CA CYS A 130 -13.96 -7.71 6.87
C CYS A 130 -14.13 -7.81 8.40
N PRO A 131 -13.68 -8.91 9.03
CA PRO A 131 -13.84 -9.10 10.47
C PRO A 131 -13.01 -8.12 11.33
N GLY A 132 -12.12 -7.34 10.71
CA GLY A 132 -11.40 -6.26 11.38
C GLY A 132 -12.19 -4.94 11.45
N CYS A 133 -13.28 -4.82 10.68
CA CYS A 133 -14.18 -3.66 10.70
C CYS A 133 -15.59 -3.99 11.20
N ASP A 134 -16.00 -5.27 11.15
CA ASP A 134 -17.36 -5.69 11.51
C ASP A 134 -17.59 -5.80 13.04
N SER A 135 -16.58 -5.48 13.86
CA SER A 135 -16.67 -5.49 15.33
C SER A 135 -17.18 -4.16 15.88
N GLY A 136 -18.45 -3.84 15.65
CA GLY A 136 -19.22 -2.92 16.51
C GLY A 136 -19.73 -1.64 15.86
N ASN A 137 -21.06 -1.59 15.73
CA ASN A 137 -21.91 -0.40 15.67
C ASN A 137 -21.66 0.61 14.53
N ASP A 138 -22.52 0.54 13.51
CA ASP A 138 -22.85 1.60 12.53
C ASP A 138 -23.33 2.95 13.16
N THR A 139 -23.15 3.15 14.46
CA THR A 139 -23.62 4.31 15.22
C THR A 139 -22.54 5.08 15.98
N GLU A 140 -21.26 4.68 15.93
CA GLU A 140 -20.20 5.50 16.54
C GLU A 140 -19.84 6.68 15.63
N GLU A 141 -19.86 7.88 16.20
CA GLU A 141 -19.44 9.12 15.54
C GLU A 141 -18.09 8.89 14.84
N LYS A 142 -18.10 8.93 13.50
CA LYS A 142 -16.86 8.83 12.72
C LYS A 142 -15.91 9.90 13.23
N THR A 143 -14.81 9.47 13.85
CA THR A 143 -13.76 10.39 14.29
C THR A 143 -13.43 11.33 13.14
N PRO A 144 -13.50 12.66 13.35
CA PRO A 144 -13.16 13.61 12.31
C PRO A 144 -11.77 13.26 11.77
N ALA A 145 -11.62 13.26 10.45
CA ALA A 145 -10.34 13.00 9.77
C ALA A 145 -9.15 13.76 10.38
N ALA A 146 -9.41 14.93 10.96
CA ALA A 146 -8.43 15.79 11.62
C ALA A 146 -7.83 15.22 12.93
N GLU A 147 -8.48 14.25 13.56
CA GLU A 147 -8.04 13.65 14.83
C GLU A 147 -7.38 12.27 14.64
N ILE A 148 -7.34 11.76 13.41
CA ILE A 148 -6.70 10.48 13.09
C ILE A 148 -5.19 10.69 12.97
N THR A 149 -4.43 10.07 13.86
CA THR A 149 -2.96 10.04 13.80
C THR A 149 -2.48 8.64 13.45
N ALA A 150 -1.36 8.55 12.72
CA ALA A 150 -0.74 7.26 12.44
C ALA A 150 -0.26 6.57 13.74
N PRO A 151 -0.18 5.24 13.76
CA PRO A 151 0.50 4.52 14.83
C PRO A 151 1.99 4.92 14.91
N GLU A 152 2.51 5.07 16.13
CA GLU A 152 3.87 5.58 16.39
C GLU A 152 4.96 4.68 15.76
N GLU A 153 4.72 3.37 15.68
CA GLU A 153 5.63 2.40 15.09
C GLU A 153 5.90 2.63 13.59
N PHE A 154 5.03 3.38 12.91
CA PHE A 154 5.19 3.71 11.50
C PHE A 154 5.81 5.10 11.26
N PHE A 155 6.07 5.89 12.29
CA PHE A 155 6.57 7.28 12.14
C PHE A 155 7.86 7.35 11.32
N ALA A 156 8.83 6.48 11.57
CA ALA A 156 10.08 6.47 10.80
C ALA A 156 9.85 6.20 9.31
N ARG A 157 8.93 5.27 8.97
CA ARG A 157 8.58 4.96 7.57
C ARG A 157 7.80 6.10 6.92
N LEU A 158 6.91 6.75 7.67
CA LEU A 158 6.15 7.91 7.21
C LEU A 158 7.05 9.10 6.91
N GLU A 159 8.04 9.37 7.76
CA GLU A 159 9.03 10.43 7.52
C GLU A 159 9.93 10.13 6.32
N SER A 160 10.36 8.86 6.15
CA SER A 160 11.07 8.42 4.93
C SER A 160 10.23 8.69 3.67
N GLU A 161 8.93 8.37 3.71
CA GLU A 161 8.01 8.60 2.61
C GLU A 161 7.78 10.10 2.33
N LYS A 162 7.68 10.95 3.35
CA LYS A 162 7.62 12.42 3.18
C LYS A 162 8.85 12.96 2.47
N GLU A 163 10.03 12.52 2.90
CA GLU A 163 11.29 12.92 2.29
C GLU A 163 11.36 12.50 0.82
N PHE A 164 10.88 11.30 0.50
CA PHE A 164 10.72 10.85 -0.88
C PHE A 164 9.82 11.78 -1.69
N PHE A 165 8.63 12.12 -1.20
CA PHE A 165 7.71 13.01 -1.91
C PHE A 165 8.26 14.42 -2.07
N ARG A 166 9.00 14.93 -1.09
CA ARG A 166 9.70 16.22 -1.18
C ARG A 166 10.74 16.22 -2.29
N ARG A 167 11.53 15.15 -2.40
CA ARG A 167 12.53 15.00 -3.47
C ARG A 167 11.86 14.88 -4.84
N LEU A 168 10.78 14.11 -4.94
CA LEU A 168 9.99 13.98 -6.16
C LEU A 168 9.44 15.34 -6.62
N ALA A 169 8.87 16.14 -5.71
CA ALA A 169 8.37 17.47 -6.01
C ALA A 169 9.46 18.40 -6.58
N VAL A 170 10.65 18.40 -5.98
CA VAL A 170 11.81 19.19 -6.47
C VAL A 170 12.24 18.75 -7.87
N MET A 171 12.27 17.44 -8.15
CA MET A 171 12.63 16.93 -9.47
C MET A 171 11.60 17.31 -10.54
N LEU A 172 10.31 17.25 -10.20
CA LEU A 172 9.22 17.66 -11.11
C LEU A 172 9.28 19.17 -11.41
N ASP A 173 9.46 20.01 -10.38
CA ASP A 173 9.59 21.48 -10.54
C ASP A 173 10.83 21.86 -11.38
N SER A 174 11.89 21.07 -11.27
CA SER A 174 13.11 21.24 -12.07
C SER A 174 12.98 20.72 -13.52
N GLY A 175 11.83 20.17 -13.91
CA GLY A 175 11.61 19.61 -15.24
C GLY A 175 12.47 18.39 -15.55
N ILE A 176 12.88 17.64 -14.53
CA ILE A 176 13.63 16.40 -14.72
C ILE A 176 12.76 15.39 -15.45
N ASP A 177 13.33 14.71 -16.44
CA ASP A 177 12.58 13.72 -17.22
C ASP A 177 12.19 12.49 -16.38
N GLU A 178 11.13 11.82 -16.82
CA GLU A 178 10.56 10.68 -16.13
C GLU A 178 11.56 9.54 -15.94
N ASP A 179 12.33 9.19 -16.97
CA ASP A 179 13.30 8.10 -16.90
C ASP A 179 14.36 8.40 -15.83
N GLN A 180 14.78 9.66 -15.70
CA GLN A 180 15.68 10.11 -14.67
C GLN A 180 15.06 10.06 -13.28
N ILE A 181 13.79 10.46 -13.11
CA ILE A 181 13.05 10.32 -11.84
C ILE A 181 13.01 8.84 -11.43
N ILE A 182 12.62 7.97 -12.36
CA ILE A 182 12.45 6.54 -12.09
C ILE A 182 13.78 5.91 -11.67
N LYS A 183 14.86 6.18 -12.42
CA LYS A 183 16.20 5.66 -12.11
C LYS A 183 16.74 6.19 -10.78
N SER A 184 16.53 7.48 -10.51
CA SER A 184 17.14 8.17 -9.36
C SER A 184 16.41 7.92 -8.03
N LEU A 185 15.08 7.80 -8.07
CA LEU A 185 14.27 7.67 -6.85
C LEU A 185 13.84 6.23 -6.55
N TYR A 186 13.56 5.41 -7.57
CA TYR A 186 13.08 4.04 -7.35
C TYR A 186 14.20 3.00 -7.31
N HIS A 187 15.45 3.45 -7.40
CA HIS A 187 16.64 2.64 -7.14
C HIS A 187 16.63 1.31 -7.92
N LEU A 188 16.17 1.33 -9.17
CA LEU A 188 16.03 0.13 -10.00
C LEU A 188 17.33 -0.70 -10.06
N ASP A 189 18.48 -0.07 -9.83
CA ASP A 189 19.80 -0.67 -10.01
C ASP A 189 20.56 -0.83 -8.69
N SER A 190 19.93 -0.54 -7.55
CA SER A 190 20.58 -0.71 -6.24
C SER A 190 20.32 -2.10 -5.71
N ASP A 191 21.40 -2.86 -5.48
CA ASP A 191 21.32 -4.19 -4.88
C ASP A 191 20.46 -4.16 -3.60
N CYS A 192 19.42 -4.98 -3.57
CA CYS A 192 18.70 -5.36 -2.37
C CYS A 192 19.56 -6.36 -1.59
N GLN A 193 20.71 -5.93 -1.09
CA GLN A 193 21.58 -6.80 -0.29
C GLN A 193 20.86 -7.26 0.99
N LYS A 194 21.17 -8.51 1.38
CA LYS A 194 20.43 -9.34 2.34
C LYS A 194 20.33 -8.77 3.75
#